data_AF-A0A849GAF5-F1
#
_entry.id   AF-A0A849GAF5-F1
#
_cell.length_a   1.000
_cell.length_b   1.000
_cell.length_c   1.000
_cell.angle_alpha   90.00
_cell.angle_beta   90.00
_cell.angle_gamma   90.00
#
_symmetry.space_group_name_H-M   'P 1'
#
loop_
_entity.id
_entity.type
_entity.pdbx_description
1 polymer ?
#
loop_
_entity_poly.entity_id
_entity_poly.type
_entity_poly.pdbx_seq_one_letter_code
_entity_poly.pdbx_strand_id
1 'polypeptide(L)'
;MKVNSMIIIVALLVFSSAVAEDEGINWAELNDGQREVLSQLEQSWDTLPATRQATLARGAERWDGMSRKQREAARARFSSWRELSDDRRDQIRERAQIFRSLPAAEQDRIRRNFRNYREMNRDRREQLRDRYKRMTPEQRQRLRDRLQKRPRTTVRD
;
A
#
# COMPACT_ATOMS: atom_id res chain seq x y z
N MET A 1 -62.05 -24.98 -37.13
CA MET A 1 -60.63 -25.02 -37.54
C MET A 1 -59.77 -24.63 -36.34
N LYS A 2 -58.86 -25.54 -35.96
CA LYS A 2 -57.64 -25.39 -35.13
C LYS A 2 -57.75 -24.75 -33.73
N VAL A 3 -57.39 -25.59 -32.78
CA VAL A 3 -57.30 -25.47 -31.33
C VAL A 3 -55.93 -24.87 -30.95
N ASN A 4 -55.82 -24.13 -29.83
CA ASN A 4 -54.89 -24.42 -28.71
C ASN A 4 -54.58 -23.21 -27.79
N SER A 5 -55.05 -23.36 -26.54
CA SER A 5 -54.27 -23.31 -25.28
C SER A 5 -53.55 -22.03 -24.83
N MET A 6 -54.20 -21.35 -23.87
CA MET A 6 -53.73 -20.95 -22.52
C MET A 6 -52.25 -21.17 -22.18
N ILE A 7 -51.56 -20.12 -21.67
CA ILE A 7 -50.50 -20.21 -20.64
C ILE A 7 -50.33 -18.82 -19.99
N ILE A 8 -50.49 -18.79 -18.66
CA ILE A 8 -50.13 -17.71 -17.73
C ILE A 8 -48.60 -17.77 -17.55
N ILE A 9 -47.86 -16.68 -17.77
CA ILE A 9 -46.46 -16.59 -17.34
C ILE A 9 -46.31 -15.40 -16.40
N VAL A 10 -46.19 -15.78 -15.14
CA VAL A 10 -45.76 -14.99 -14.00
C VAL A 10 -44.41 -14.35 -14.32
N ALA A 11 -44.39 -13.02 -14.44
CA ALA A 11 -43.17 -12.23 -14.50
C ALA A 11 -42.52 -12.19 -13.10
N LEU A 12 -41.90 -13.30 -12.71
CA LEU A 12 -41.02 -13.38 -11.55
C LEU A 12 -39.66 -12.82 -11.99
N LEU A 13 -39.50 -11.52 -11.79
CA LEU A 13 -38.20 -10.84 -11.81
C LEU A 13 -37.33 -11.44 -10.70
N VAL A 14 -36.61 -12.50 -11.05
CA VAL A 14 -35.44 -12.94 -10.30
C VAL A 14 -34.41 -11.82 -10.52
N PHE A 15 -34.33 -10.94 -9.53
CA PHE A 15 -33.22 -10.01 -9.35
C PHE A 15 -31.97 -10.87 -9.07
N SER A 16 -31.33 -11.35 -10.15
CA SER A 16 -30.00 -11.91 -10.07
C SER A 16 -29.06 -10.79 -9.66
N SER A 17 -28.85 -10.65 -8.35
CA SER A 17 -27.65 -10.01 -7.84
C SER A 17 -26.47 -10.83 -8.35
N ALA A 18 -25.88 -10.41 -9.47
CA ALA A 18 -24.53 -10.80 -9.82
C ALA A 18 -23.65 -10.27 -8.68
N VAL A 19 -23.41 -11.12 -7.68
CA VAL A 19 -22.27 -10.93 -6.79
C VAL A 19 -21.09 -10.96 -7.74
N ALA A 20 -20.43 -9.82 -7.93
CA ALA A 20 -19.12 -9.83 -8.56
C ALA A 20 -18.24 -10.68 -7.65
N GLU A 21 -18.08 -11.95 -7.99
CA GLU A 21 -16.99 -12.76 -7.46
C GLU A 21 -15.73 -12.02 -7.91
N ASP A 22 -15.07 -11.35 -6.97
CA ASP A 22 -13.73 -10.82 -7.15
C ASP A 22 -12.85 -12.04 -7.43
N GLU A 23 -12.76 -12.44 -8.71
CA GLU A 23 -12.05 -13.63 -9.16
C GLU A 23 -10.60 -13.51 -8.68
N GLY A 24 -10.29 -14.32 -7.68
CA GLY A 24 -8.96 -14.40 -7.10
C GLY A 24 -7.92 -14.90 -8.09
N ILE A 25 -6.65 -14.73 -7.75
CA ILE A 25 -5.55 -15.30 -8.54
C ILE A 25 -5.54 -16.80 -8.29
N ASN A 26 -5.62 -17.61 -9.34
CA ASN A 26 -5.52 -19.05 -9.17
C ASN A 26 -4.09 -19.44 -8.74
N TRP A 27 -3.94 -20.39 -7.81
CA TRP A 27 -2.62 -20.87 -7.37
C TRP A 27 -1.72 -21.34 -8.54
N ALA A 28 -2.33 -21.94 -9.58
CA ALA A 28 -1.61 -22.40 -10.76
C ALA A 28 -1.05 -21.26 -11.64
N GLU A 29 -1.62 -20.05 -11.56
CA GLU A 29 -1.17 -18.87 -12.31
C GLU A 29 0.07 -18.21 -11.70
N LEU A 30 0.38 -18.53 -10.43
CA LEU A 30 1.61 -18.07 -9.79
C LEU A 30 2.82 -18.69 -10.52
N ASN A 31 3.90 -17.93 -10.68
CA ASN A 31 5.14 -18.50 -11.18
C ASN A 31 5.84 -19.36 -10.11
N ASP A 32 6.87 -20.11 -10.51
CA ASP A 32 7.58 -21.04 -9.61
C ASP A 32 8.16 -20.35 -8.37
N GLY A 33 8.78 -19.18 -8.55
CA GLY A 33 9.34 -18.40 -7.44
C GLY A 33 8.26 -17.90 -6.48
N GLN A 34 7.08 -17.50 -7.00
CA GLN A 34 5.94 -17.11 -6.18
C GLN A 34 5.39 -18.29 -5.38
N ARG A 35 5.22 -19.46 -6.00
CA ARG A 35 4.76 -20.68 -5.32
C ARG A 35 5.72 -21.13 -4.24
N GLU A 36 7.02 -21.09 -4.48
CA GLU A 36 8.02 -21.45 -3.47
C GLU A 36 7.92 -20.55 -2.24
N VAL A 37 7.85 -19.23 -2.45
CA VAL A 37 7.73 -18.24 -1.38
C VAL A 37 6.40 -18.37 -0.62
N LEU A 38 5.32 -18.73 -1.30
CA LEU A 38 3.97 -18.80 -0.73
C LEU A 38 3.56 -20.22 -0.33
N SER A 39 4.45 -21.22 -0.44
CA SER A 39 4.15 -22.65 -0.26
C SER A 39 3.36 -22.98 1.01
N GLN A 40 3.62 -22.29 2.11
CA GLN A 40 2.90 -22.46 3.38
C GLN A 40 1.41 -22.07 3.31
N LEU A 41 1.02 -21.29 2.30
CA LEU A 41 -0.35 -20.80 2.11
C LEU A 41 -1.11 -21.59 1.05
N GLU A 42 -0.47 -22.51 0.32
CA GLU A 42 -1.06 -23.27 -0.79
C GLU A 42 -2.44 -23.86 -0.45
N GLN A 43 -2.52 -24.63 0.64
CA GLN A 43 -3.75 -25.29 1.08
C GLN A 43 -4.88 -24.31 1.45
N SER A 44 -4.52 -23.08 1.82
CA SER A 44 -5.46 -22.06 2.26
C SER A 44 -5.67 -20.96 1.23
N TRP A 45 -5.01 -21.03 0.08
CA TRP A 45 -4.89 -19.92 -0.86
C TRP A 45 -6.26 -19.43 -1.34
N ASP A 46 -7.12 -20.36 -1.73
CA ASP A 46 -8.47 -20.08 -2.25
C ASP A 46 -9.42 -19.56 -1.16
N THR A 47 -9.05 -19.68 0.12
CA THR A 47 -9.81 -19.10 1.25
C THR A 47 -9.47 -17.63 1.51
N LEU A 48 -8.37 -17.13 0.92
CA LEU A 48 -7.95 -15.75 1.09
C LEU A 48 -8.77 -14.83 0.18
N PRO A 49 -9.17 -13.63 0.67
CA PRO A 49 -9.78 -12.63 -0.21
C PRO A 49 -8.87 -12.31 -1.41
N ALA A 50 -9.45 -12.09 -2.59
CA ALA A 50 -8.68 -11.81 -3.82
C ALA A 50 -7.71 -10.63 -3.68
N THR A 51 -8.10 -9.55 -2.98
CA THR A 51 -7.19 -8.44 -2.64
C THR A 51 -5.96 -8.87 -1.83
N ARG A 52 -6.12 -9.85 -0.94
CA ARG A 52 -5.03 -10.43 -0.14
C ARG A 52 -4.16 -11.34 -0.99
N GLN A 53 -4.75 -12.18 -1.84
CA GLN A 53 -4.02 -12.99 -2.82
C GLN A 53 -3.15 -12.11 -3.72
N ALA A 54 -3.72 -11.06 -4.33
CA ALA A 54 -2.98 -10.10 -5.17
C ALA A 54 -1.87 -9.34 -4.42
N THR A 55 -2.04 -9.11 -3.12
CA THR A 55 -1.00 -8.48 -2.30
C THR A 55 0.14 -9.45 -1.99
N LEU A 56 -0.17 -10.71 -1.70
CA LEU A 56 0.80 -11.77 -1.42
C LEU A 56 1.58 -12.15 -2.69
N ALA A 57 0.89 -12.32 -3.83
CA ALA A 57 1.51 -12.64 -5.11
C ALA A 57 2.54 -11.58 -5.54
N ARG A 58 2.18 -10.29 -5.47
CA ARG A 58 3.12 -9.16 -5.72
C ARG A 58 4.25 -9.11 -4.70
N GLY A 59 3.99 -9.52 -3.46
CA GLY A 59 5.01 -9.62 -2.41
C GLY A 59 6.03 -10.70 -2.73
N ALA A 60 5.56 -11.87 -3.15
CA ALA A 60 6.34 -13.03 -3.51
C ALA A 60 7.19 -12.79 -4.77
N GLU A 61 6.63 -12.17 -5.80
CA GLU A 61 7.37 -11.76 -7.00
C GLU A 61 8.54 -10.84 -6.65
N ARG A 62 8.31 -9.82 -5.80
CA ARG A 62 9.40 -8.95 -5.34
C ARG A 62 10.44 -9.70 -4.53
N TRP A 63 10.04 -10.67 -3.73
CA TRP A 63 10.96 -11.46 -2.92
C TRP A 63 11.83 -12.37 -3.78
N ASP A 64 11.23 -12.99 -4.79
CA ASP A 64 11.92 -13.83 -5.75
C ASP A 64 13.05 -13.06 -6.46
N GLY A 65 12.75 -11.86 -6.97
CA GLY A 65 13.74 -10.96 -7.58
C GLY A 65 14.77 -10.32 -6.62
N MET A 66 14.73 -10.58 -5.31
CA MET A 66 15.71 -10.03 -4.37
C MET A 66 16.98 -10.88 -4.29
N SER A 67 18.14 -10.21 -4.32
CA SER A 67 19.42 -10.84 -3.94
C SER A 67 19.44 -11.24 -2.46
N ARG A 68 20.38 -12.13 -2.10
CA ARG A 68 20.57 -12.56 -0.69
C ARG A 68 20.67 -11.38 0.29
N LYS A 69 21.48 -10.38 -0.04
CA LYS A 69 21.65 -9.16 0.78
C LYS A 69 20.35 -8.36 0.90
N GLN A 70 19.56 -8.27 -0.17
CA GLN A 70 18.25 -7.60 -0.13
C GLN A 70 17.25 -8.38 0.72
N ARG A 71 17.22 -9.72 0.62
CA ARG A 71 16.37 -10.60 1.46
C ARG A 71 16.76 -10.48 2.94
N GLU A 72 18.04 -10.47 3.27
CA GLU A 72 18.52 -10.24 4.65
C GLU A 72 18.07 -8.87 5.19
N ALA A 73 18.23 -7.80 4.41
CA ALA A 73 17.75 -6.47 4.79
C ALA A 73 16.21 -6.43 4.93
N ALA A 74 15.45 -7.16 4.10
CA ALA A 74 14.01 -7.28 4.22
C ALA A 74 13.58 -8.01 5.49
N ARG A 75 14.24 -9.12 5.84
CA ARG A 75 14.01 -9.85 7.10
C ARG A 75 14.27 -8.98 8.32
N ALA A 76 15.38 -8.24 8.33
CA ALA A 76 15.69 -7.32 9.43
C ALA A 76 14.60 -6.26 9.62
N ARG A 77 14.15 -5.62 8.52
CA ARG A 77 13.04 -4.65 8.57
C ARG A 77 11.74 -5.28 9.07
N PHE A 78 11.45 -6.51 8.66
CA PHE A 78 10.25 -7.22 9.09
C PHE A 78 10.31 -7.61 10.58
N SER A 79 11.47 -8.02 11.10
CA SER A 79 11.65 -8.27 12.54
C SER A 79 11.38 -7.00 13.34
N SER A 80 12.03 -5.89 12.98
CA SER A 80 11.80 -4.60 13.65
C SER A 80 10.35 -4.15 13.56
N TRP A 81 9.64 -4.46 12.47
CA TRP A 81 8.21 -4.18 12.34
C TRP A 81 7.35 -5.02 13.28
N ARG A 82 7.65 -6.32 13.44
CA ARG A 82 6.92 -7.21 14.34
C ARG A 82 7.08 -6.82 15.81
N GLU A 83 8.23 -6.26 16.17
CA GLU A 83 8.54 -5.76 17.51
C GLU A 83 7.83 -4.44 17.85
N LEU A 84 7.23 -3.73 16.88
CA LEU A 84 6.44 -2.54 17.15
C LEU A 84 5.13 -2.89 17.86
N SER A 85 4.70 -2.03 18.78
CA SER A 85 3.36 -2.09 19.38
C SER A 85 2.27 -1.90 18.32
N ASP A 86 1.07 -2.40 18.59
CA ASP A 86 -0.07 -2.27 17.68
C ASP A 86 -0.41 -0.81 17.36
N ASP A 87 -0.49 0.06 18.37
CA ASP A 87 -0.70 1.50 18.17
C ASP A 87 0.34 2.11 17.22
N ARG A 88 1.59 1.66 17.33
CA ARG A 88 2.66 2.17 16.47
C ARG A 88 2.53 1.63 15.05
N ARG A 89 2.16 0.36 14.88
CA ARG A 89 1.87 -0.23 13.57
C ARG A 89 0.70 0.49 12.90
N ASP A 90 -0.36 0.78 13.63
CA ASP A 90 -1.56 1.45 13.12
C ASP A 90 -1.28 2.88 12.69
N GLN A 91 -0.54 3.65 13.51
CA GLN A 91 -0.08 4.98 13.11
C GLN A 91 0.76 4.95 11.81
N ILE A 92 1.59 3.92 11.62
CA ILE A 92 2.37 3.80 10.39
C ILE A 92 1.48 3.42 9.20
N ARG A 93 0.51 2.51 9.39
CA ARG A 93 -0.46 2.13 8.35
C ARG A 93 -1.29 3.33 7.89
N GLU A 94 -1.82 4.11 8.83
CA GLU A 94 -2.56 5.35 8.56
C GLU A 94 -1.71 6.33 7.73
N ARG A 95 -0.49 6.63 8.20
CA ARG A 95 0.42 7.53 7.46
C ARG A 95 0.79 7.01 6.08
N ALA A 96 0.93 5.69 5.92
CA ALA A 96 1.21 5.08 4.64
C ALA A 96 0.00 5.18 3.69
N GLN A 97 -1.23 5.06 4.21
CA GLN A 97 -2.45 5.27 3.42
C GLN A 97 -2.56 6.73 2.97
N ILE A 98 -2.37 7.69 3.89
CA ILE A 98 -2.32 9.12 3.56
C ILE A 98 -1.29 9.36 2.47
N PHE A 99 -0.06 8.87 2.65
CA PHE A 99 1.00 9.03 1.66
C PHE A 99 0.64 8.47 0.27
N ARG A 100 0.01 7.28 0.20
CA ARG A 100 -0.42 6.67 -1.07
C ARG A 100 -1.54 7.44 -1.74
N SER A 101 -2.37 8.15 -0.98
CA SER A 101 -3.44 9.00 -1.53
C SER A 101 -2.93 10.32 -2.13
N LEU A 102 -1.67 10.69 -1.88
CA LEU A 102 -1.09 11.91 -2.43
C LEU A 102 -0.79 11.77 -3.93
N PRO A 103 -0.89 12.86 -4.72
CA PRO A 103 -0.43 12.88 -6.10
C PRO A 103 1.04 12.43 -6.24
N ALA A 104 1.40 11.80 -7.36
CA ALA A 104 2.74 11.25 -7.58
C ALA A 104 3.86 12.29 -7.35
N ALA A 105 3.68 13.52 -7.87
CA ALA A 105 4.63 14.62 -7.68
C ALA A 105 4.86 14.97 -6.19
N GLU A 106 3.81 14.85 -5.36
CA GLU A 106 3.91 15.09 -3.92
C GLU A 106 4.61 13.94 -3.21
N GLN A 107 4.29 12.69 -3.58
CA GLN A 107 5.00 11.52 -3.06
C GLN A 107 6.51 11.62 -3.34
N ASP A 108 6.90 12.02 -4.56
CA ASP A 108 8.30 12.15 -4.94
C ASP A 108 8.99 13.30 -4.24
N ARG A 109 8.29 14.40 -4.00
CA ARG A 109 8.80 15.50 -3.18
C ARG A 109 9.13 15.02 -1.77
N ILE A 110 8.22 14.29 -1.12
CA ILE A 110 8.44 13.72 0.22
C ILE A 110 9.62 12.75 0.20
N ARG A 111 9.70 11.85 -0.79
CA ARG A 111 10.83 10.91 -0.94
C ARG A 111 12.16 11.64 -1.10
N ARG A 112 12.23 12.69 -1.93
CA ARG A 112 13.43 13.53 -2.10
C ARG A 112 13.83 14.21 -0.80
N ASN A 113 12.89 14.87 -0.13
CA ASN A 113 13.15 15.54 1.15
C ASN A 113 13.69 14.56 2.20
N PHE A 114 13.13 13.35 2.25
CA PHE A 114 13.59 12.30 3.15
C PHE A 114 14.99 11.80 2.81
N ARG A 115 15.33 11.59 1.53
CA ARG A 115 16.69 11.23 1.09
C ARG A 115 17.70 12.29 1.49
N ASN A 116 17.43 13.55 1.14
CA ASN A 116 18.27 14.69 1.51
C ASN A 116 18.49 14.75 3.03
N TYR A 117 17.42 14.55 3.82
CA TYR A 117 17.53 14.52 5.27
C TYR A 117 18.39 13.35 5.78
N ARG A 118 18.32 12.16 5.16
CA ARG A 118 19.15 11.01 5.56
C ARG A 118 20.62 11.18 5.21
N GLU A 119 20.92 11.91 4.14
CA GLU A 119 22.27 12.20 3.66
C GLU A 119 22.95 13.35 4.43
N MET A 120 22.17 14.19 5.13
CA MET A 120 22.73 15.23 6.01
C MET A 120 23.60 14.62 7.12
N ASN A 121 24.74 15.28 7.38
CA ASN A 121 25.60 14.93 8.51
C ASN A 121 24.84 15.06 9.85
N ARG A 122 25.36 14.41 10.90
CA ARG A 122 24.70 14.33 12.21
C ARG A 122 24.43 15.71 12.81
N ASP A 123 25.43 16.58 12.82
CA ASP A 123 25.35 17.92 13.41
C ASP A 123 24.27 18.76 12.74
N ARG A 124 24.17 18.70 11.41
CA ARG A 124 23.15 19.42 10.66
C ARG A 124 21.75 18.91 11.00
N ARG A 125 21.58 17.59 11.17
CA ARG A 125 20.29 17.01 11.59
C ARG A 125 19.92 17.42 13.01
N GLU A 126 20.88 17.44 13.93
CA GLU A 126 20.68 17.88 15.31
C GLU A 126 20.28 19.35 15.37
N GLN A 127 20.99 20.24 14.67
CA GLN A 127 20.64 21.65 14.55
C GLN A 127 19.20 21.86 14.03
N LEU A 128 18.79 21.11 13.00
CA LEU A 128 17.44 21.21 12.46
C LEU A 128 16.38 20.77 13.50
N ARG A 129 16.65 19.68 14.23
CA ARG A 129 15.76 19.19 15.30
C ARG A 129 15.64 20.19 16.43
N ASP A 130 16.76 20.72 16.90
CA ASP A 130 16.79 21.67 18.02
C ASP A 130 16.11 22.97 17.66
N ARG A 131 16.37 23.49 16.45
CA ARG A 131 15.66 24.65 15.92
C ARG A 131 14.16 24.42 15.92
N TYR A 132 13.68 23.27 15.43
CA TYR A 132 12.24 22.95 15.41
C TYR A 132 11.64 22.81 16.82
N LYS A 133 12.37 22.18 17.75
CA LYS A 133 11.95 22.04 19.15
C LYS A 133 11.78 23.40 19.83
N ARG A 134 12.70 24.35 19.59
CA ARG A 134 12.67 25.72 20.13
C ARG A 134 11.60 26.62 19.50
N MET A 135 10.99 26.23 18.37
CA MET A 135 9.94 27.04 17.75
C MET A 135 8.63 27.01 18.55
N THR A 136 8.00 28.17 18.71
CA THR A 136 6.64 28.29 19.25
C THR A 136 5.60 27.68 18.28
N PRO A 137 4.38 27.36 18.74
CA PRO A 137 3.31 26.88 17.86
C PRO A 137 3.06 27.80 16.65
N GLU A 138 3.08 29.11 16.84
CA GLU A 138 2.87 30.12 15.79
C GLU A 138 4.03 30.12 14.79
N GLN A 139 5.27 30.01 15.27
CA GLN A 139 6.45 29.91 14.41
C GLN A 139 6.41 28.63 13.55
N ARG A 140 5.96 27.50 14.13
CA ARG A 140 5.76 26.25 13.39
C ARG A 140 4.65 26.39 12.34
N GLN A 141 3.56 27.07 12.67
CA GLN A 141 2.48 27.33 11.71
C GLN A 141 2.97 28.18 10.54
N ARG A 142 3.65 29.30 10.82
CA ARG A 142 4.26 30.15 9.77
C ARG A 142 5.24 29.38 8.89
N LEU A 143 6.03 28.48 9.49
CA LEU A 143 6.92 27.61 8.72
C LEU A 143 6.13 26.68 7.79
N ARG A 144 5.06 26.03 8.27
CA ARG A 144 4.17 25.21 7.44
C ARG A 144 3.55 26.00 6.30
N ASP A 145 3.00 27.17 6.59
CA ASP A 145 2.37 28.04 5.59
C ASP A 145 3.37 28.46 4.51
N ARG A 146 4.60 28.82 4.91
CA ARG A 146 5.68 29.15 3.97
C ARG A 146 6.04 27.96 3.07
N LEU A 147 6.11 26.75 3.63
CA LEU A 147 6.40 25.55 2.87
C LEU A 147 5.25 25.15 1.94
N GLN A 148 4.00 25.48 2.29
CA GLN A 148 2.83 25.27 1.46
C GLN A 148 2.74 26.30 0.32
N LYS A 149 3.10 27.56 0.58
CA LYS A 149 3.11 28.67 -0.38
C LYS A 149 4.31 28.67 -1.33
N ARG A 150 5.39 27.95 -1.00
CA ARG A 150 6.50 27.75 -1.94
C ARG A 150 5.92 27.12 -3.21
N PRO A 151 6.18 27.68 -4.41
CA PRO A 151 5.65 27.15 -5.65
C PRO A 151 5.92 25.66 -5.68
N ARG A 152 4.85 24.87 -5.77
CA ARG A 152 4.96 23.44 -6.02
C ARG A 152 5.59 23.36 -7.40
N THR A 153 6.89 23.10 -7.46
CA THR A 153 7.57 22.88 -8.72
C THR A 153 6.97 21.59 -9.27
N THR A 154 5.87 21.72 -10.00
CA THR A 154 5.44 20.73 -10.96
C THR A 154 6.60 20.69 -11.94
N VAL A 155 7.33 19.58 -11.95
CA VAL A 155 8.15 19.23 -13.10
C VAL A 155 7.15 19.26 -14.26
N ARG A 156 7.26 20.28 -15.11
CA ARG A 156 6.54 20.34 -16.38
C ARG A 156 7.20 19.26 -17.24
N ASP A 157 6.35 18.43 -17.87
CA ASP A 157 6.74 17.32 -18.73
C ASP A 157 7.77 17.74 -19.79
#